data_AF-A0A3M1CHG4-F1
#
_entry.id   AF-A0A3M1CHG4-F1
#
_cell.length_a   1.000
_cell.length_b   1.000
_cell.length_c   1.000
_cell.angle_alpha   90.00
_cell.angle_beta   90.00
_cell.angle_gamma   90.00
#
_symmetry.space_group_name_H-M   'P 1'
#
loop_
_entity.id
_entity.type
_entity.pdbx_description
1 polymer ?
#
loop_
_entity_poly.entity_id
_entity_poly.type
_entity_poly.pdbx_seq_one_letter_code
_entity_poly.pdbx_strand_id
1 'polypeptide(L)'
;MAGTRYLEVQRQTGGLAWSICEPDYGPIVKELGIEAAGMRRKFVLSATPLVETLRVMVSESGAAQCGNSQDCQQGQICSASGRCSIELDSGAGQWQYQAGDNAIFFQGEYLPPPGATVEVLYERGSA
;
A
#
# COMPACT_ATOMS: atom_id res chain seq x y z
N MET A 1 15.60 28.14 21.72
CA MET A 1 16.84 27.94 20.92
C MET A 1 16.43 27.68 19.46
N ALA A 2 17.24 28.03 18.48
CA ALA A 2 16.88 27.89 17.05
C ALA A 2 16.54 26.44 16.65
N GLY A 3 17.19 25.44 17.26
CA GLY A 3 16.91 24.02 17.02
C GLY A 3 15.47 23.62 17.31
N THR A 4 14.85 24.12 18.39
CA THR A 4 13.45 23.81 18.73
C THR A 4 12.47 24.34 17.68
N ARG A 5 12.72 25.54 17.15
CA ARG A 5 11.87 26.14 16.10
C ARG A 5 12.04 25.40 14.78
N TYR A 6 13.24 24.95 14.46
CA TYR A 6 13.50 24.16 13.25
C TYR A 6 12.83 22.78 13.29
N LEU A 7 12.95 22.07 14.42
CA LEU A 7 12.27 20.80 14.64
C LEU A 7 10.73 20.93 14.60
N GLU A 8 10.21 22.05 15.09
CA GLU A 8 8.77 22.33 15.03
C GLU A 8 8.29 22.55 13.59
N VAL A 9 9.02 23.33 12.79
CA VAL A 9 8.71 23.50 11.36
C VAL A 9 8.79 22.17 10.63
N GLN A 10 9.83 21.37 10.86
CA GLN A 10 9.95 20.04 10.26
C GLN A 10 8.73 19.16 10.57
N ARG A 11 8.27 19.11 11.83
CA ARG A 11 7.04 18.37 12.18
C ARG A 11 5.80 18.91 11.47
N GLN A 12 5.64 20.23 11.39
CA GLN A 12 4.48 20.85 10.73
C GLN A 12 4.46 20.62 9.21
N THR A 13 5.62 20.39 8.59
CA THR A 13 5.73 20.09 7.15
C THR A 13 5.81 18.59 6.84
N GLY A 14 5.63 17.72 7.82
CA GLY A 14 5.72 16.25 7.64
C GLY A 14 7.15 15.73 7.47
N GLY A 15 8.16 16.50 7.88
CA GLY A 15 9.55 16.08 7.91
C GLY A 15 9.86 15.16 9.09
N LEU A 16 10.80 14.25 8.89
CA LEU A 16 11.27 13.31 9.91
C LEU A 16 12.47 13.88 10.67
N ALA A 17 12.50 13.70 11.99
CA ALA A 17 13.61 14.12 12.85
C ALA A 17 14.04 12.97 13.76
N TRP A 18 15.33 12.68 13.79
CA TRP A 18 15.91 11.63 14.63
C TRP A 18 17.15 12.13 15.35
N SER A 19 17.39 11.62 16.55
CA SER A 19 18.61 11.96 17.30
C SER A 19 19.81 11.28 16.64
N ILE A 20 20.86 12.06 16.36
CA ILE A 20 22.12 11.50 15.87
C ILE A 20 22.85 10.64 16.92
N CYS A 21 22.41 10.73 18.18
CA CYS A 21 22.98 9.97 19.28
C CYS A 21 22.26 8.63 19.50
N GLU A 22 21.18 8.35 18.75
CA GLU A 22 20.48 7.08 18.87
C GLU A 22 21.35 5.95 18.27
N PRO A 23 21.59 4.84 18.99
CA PRO A 23 22.34 3.71 18.45
C PRO A 23 21.61 2.95 17.33
N ASP A 24 20.27 3.00 17.29
CA ASP A 24 19.46 2.36 16.25
C ASP A 24 18.79 3.39 15.32
N TYR A 25 19.14 3.30 14.04
CA TYR A 25 18.57 4.12 12.96
C TYR A 25 17.57 3.33 12.09
N GLY A 26 17.36 2.04 12.36
CA GLY A 26 16.46 1.19 11.58
C GLY A 26 15.06 1.79 11.39
N PRO A 27 14.40 2.31 12.44
CA PRO A 27 13.08 2.92 12.33
C PRO A 27 13.03 4.13 11.39
N ILE A 28 13.93 5.10 11.57
CA ILE A 28 13.96 6.32 10.75
C ILE A 28 14.35 6.03 9.30
N VAL A 29 15.26 5.07 9.06
CA VAL A 29 15.66 4.66 7.71
C VAL A 29 14.51 3.94 7.00
N LYS A 30 13.74 3.12 7.71
CA LYS A 30 12.55 2.47 7.14
C LYS A 30 11.51 3.52 6.75
N GLU A 31 11.25 4.49 7.60
CA GLU A 31 10.26 5.54 7.33
C GLU A 31 10.70 6.48 6.20
N LEU A 32 11.98 6.88 6.19
CA LEU A 32 12.59 7.58 5.05
C LEU A 32 12.52 6.74 3.78
N GLY A 33 12.74 5.42 3.85
CA GLY A 33 12.62 4.51 2.71
C GLY A 33 11.19 4.44 2.17
N ILE A 34 10.18 4.48 3.04
CA ILE A 34 8.76 4.51 2.64
C ILE A 34 8.42 5.80 1.92
N GLU A 35 8.83 6.94 2.48
CA GLU A 35 8.57 8.28 1.93
C GLU A 35 9.37 8.52 0.63
N ALA A 36 10.67 8.17 0.61
CA ALA A 36 11.55 8.35 -0.54
C ALA A 36 11.21 7.42 -1.71
N ALA A 37 10.70 6.21 -1.43
CA ALA A 37 10.20 5.31 -2.47
C ALA A 37 8.90 5.83 -3.14
N GLY A 38 8.32 6.94 -2.65
CA GLY A 38 7.09 7.49 -3.19
C GLY A 38 5.91 6.54 -3.04
N MET A 39 5.90 5.69 -2.00
CA MET A 39 4.85 4.70 -1.78
C MET A 39 3.51 5.41 -1.60
N ARG A 40 2.66 5.29 -2.61
CA ARG A 40 1.31 5.84 -2.57
C ARG A 40 0.46 4.94 -1.71
N ARG A 41 -0.18 5.51 -0.69
CA ARG A 41 -1.27 4.83 0.04
C ARG A 41 -2.58 4.85 -0.75
N LYS A 42 -2.69 5.75 -1.73
CA LYS A 42 -3.89 5.99 -2.55
C LYS A 42 -3.65 5.63 -4.01
N PHE A 43 -4.49 4.76 -4.54
CA PHE A 43 -4.45 4.30 -5.93
C PHE A 43 -5.80 4.60 -6.60
N VAL A 44 -5.82 5.57 -7.51
CA VAL A 44 -7.02 5.97 -8.25
C VAL A 44 -7.40 4.89 -9.26
N LEU A 45 -8.69 4.55 -9.29
CA LEU A 45 -9.26 3.58 -10.21
C LEU A 45 -9.58 4.22 -11.56
N SER A 46 -9.47 3.43 -12.62
CA SER A 46 -9.72 3.89 -13.99
C SER A 46 -11.20 4.09 -14.33
N ALA A 47 -12.12 3.52 -13.56
CA ALA A 47 -13.56 3.71 -13.67
C ALA A 47 -14.23 3.59 -12.30
N THR A 48 -15.47 4.04 -12.18
CA THR A 48 -16.27 3.87 -10.95
C THR A 48 -16.59 2.38 -10.77
N PRO A 49 -16.18 1.75 -9.66
CA PRO A 49 -16.46 0.35 -9.40
C PRO A 49 -17.87 0.15 -8.82
N LEU A 50 -18.46 -1.00 -9.09
CA LEU A 50 -19.51 -1.55 -8.24
C LEU A 50 -18.84 -2.07 -6.96
N VAL A 51 -19.02 -1.34 -5.85
CA VAL A 51 -18.21 -1.47 -4.62
C VAL A 51 -18.20 -2.89 -4.05
N GLU A 52 -19.32 -3.62 -4.13
CA GLU A 52 -19.44 -5.00 -3.63
C GLU A 52 -18.61 -6.03 -4.43
N THR A 53 -18.12 -5.65 -5.61
CA THR A 53 -17.29 -6.51 -6.47
C THR A 53 -15.79 -6.21 -6.35
N LEU A 54 -15.40 -5.24 -5.50
CA LEU A 54 -14.00 -4.85 -5.33
C LEU A 54 -13.18 -5.96 -4.68
N ARG A 55 -12.13 -6.36 -5.40
CA ARG A 55 -11.15 -7.36 -4.97
C ARG A 55 -9.77 -6.73 -5.11
N VAL A 56 -9.00 -6.71 -4.03
CA VAL A 56 -7.64 -6.13 -4.02
C VAL A 56 -6.64 -7.25 -3.83
N MET A 57 -5.71 -7.39 -4.77
CA MET A 57 -4.60 -8.33 -4.68
C MET A 57 -3.27 -7.62 -4.64
N VAL A 58 -2.33 -8.16 -3.87
CA VAL A 58 -0.96 -7.67 -3.80
C VAL A 58 0.01 -8.78 -4.16
N SER A 59 0.84 -8.53 -5.19
CA SER A 59 1.93 -9.41 -5.60
C SER A 59 3.26 -8.77 -5.26
N GLU A 60 4.14 -9.46 -4.55
CA GLU A 60 5.50 -8.98 -4.30
C GLU A 60 6.33 -8.89 -5.59
N SER A 61 7.39 -8.07 -5.58
CA SER A 61 8.25 -7.82 -6.75
C SER A 61 8.96 -9.06 -7.30
N GLY A 62 8.96 -10.18 -6.55
CA GLY A 62 9.51 -11.47 -6.95
C GLY A 62 8.50 -12.62 -6.90
N ALA A 63 7.20 -12.32 -6.87
CA ALA A 63 6.18 -13.36 -6.76
C ALA A 63 6.24 -14.35 -7.94
N ALA A 64 6.09 -15.64 -7.65
CA ALA A 64 6.13 -16.69 -8.65
C ALA A 64 5.03 -16.51 -9.71
N GLN A 65 5.34 -16.90 -10.95
CA GLN A 65 4.35 -16.96 -12.02
C GLN A 65 3.44 -18.16 -11.81
N CYS A 66 2.17 -17.99 -12.15
CA CYS A 66 1.14 -19.02 -12.04
C CYS A 66 0.24 -19.00 -13.27
N GLY A 67 -0.29 -20.17 -13.64
CA GLY A 67 -1.41 -20.30 -14.56
C GLY A 67 -2.74 -20.55 -13.84
N ASN A 68 -2.69 -21.06 -12.61
CA ASN A 68 -3.85 -21.33 -11.78
C ASN A 68 -3.52 -21.17 -10.27
N SER A 69 -4.53 -21.21 -9.40
CA SER A 69 -4.33 -21.01 -7.95
C SER A 69 -3.59 -22.16 -7.25
N GLN A 70 -3.49 -23.34 -7.85
CA GLN A 70 -2.78 -24.50 -7.30
C GLN A 70 -1.25 -24.35 -7.43
N ASP A 71 -0.79 -23.49 -8.34
CA ASP A 71 0.63 -23.17 -8.51
C ASP A 71 1.16 -22.28 -7.36
N CYS A 72 0.26 -21.70 -6.56
CA CYS A 72 0.58 -20.77 -5.50
C CYS A 72 0.62 -21.45 -4.12
N GLN A 73 1.34 -20.83 -3.18
CA GLN A 73 1.40 -21.31 -1.81
C GLN A 73 0.06 -21.16 -1.10
N GLN A 74 -0.14 -21.89 0.00
CA GLN A 74 -1.40 -21.84 0.76
C GLN A 74 -1.74 -20.40 1.17
N GLY A 75 -2.96 -19.95 0.84
CA GLY A 75 -3.44 -18.59 1.11
C GLY A 75 -3.15 -17.56 0.01
N GLN A 76 -2.47 -17.96 -1.07
CA GLN A 76 -2.29 -17.14 -2.26
C GLN A 76 -3.25 -17.56 -3.38
N ILE A 77 -3.55 -16.62 -4.27
CA ILE A 77 -4.32 -16.85 -5.49
C ILE A 77 -3.52 -16.41 -6.71
N CYS A 78 -3.84 -16.98 -7.87
CA CYS A 78 -3.27 -16.53 -9.12
C CYS A 78 -3.99 -15.27 -9.60
N SER A 79 -3.28 -14.15 -9.68
CA SER A 79 -3.84 -12.88 -10.12
C SER A 79 -4.07 -12.84 -11.64
N ALA A 80 -4.76 -11.81 -12.10
CA ALA A 80 -5.00 -11.62 -13.54
C ALA A 80 -3.69 -11.37 -14.32
N SER A 81 -2.63 -10.88 -13.65
CA SER A 81 -1.30 -10.78 -14.25
C SER A 81 -0.51 -12.10 -14.27
N GLY A 82 -1.10 -13.21 -13.81
CA GLY A 82 -0.42 -14.51 -13.77
C GLY A 82 0.65 -14.57 -12.68
N ARG A 83 0.44 -13.87 -11.55
CA ARG A 83 1.36 -13.91 -10.40
C ARG A 83 0.65 -14.32 -9.12
N CYS A 84 1.35 -15.12 -8.32
CA CYS A 84 0.86 -15.49 -7.00
C CYS A 84 0.74 -14.25 -6.11
N SER A 85 -0.46 -14.02 -5.61
CA SER A 85 -0.83 -12.79 -4.92
C SER A 85 -1.68 -13.10 -3.70
N ILE A 86 -1.63 -12.24 -2.70
CA ILE A 86 -2.53 -12.33 -1.55
C ILE A 86 -3.73 -11.44 -1.85
N GLU A 87 -4.93 -12.00 -1.75
CA GLU A 87 -6.17 -11.22 -1.75
C GLU A 87 -6.38 -10.61 -0.37
N LEU A 88 -6.50 -9.28 -0.31
CA LEU A 88 -6.66 -8.55 0.94
C LEU A 88 -8.13 -8.39 1.28
N ASP A 89 -8.46 -8.70 2.52
CA ASP A 89 -9.83 -8.58 3.01
C ASP A 89 -10.18 -7.11 3.29
N SER A 90 -11.26 -6.65 2.67
CA SER A 90 -11.86 -5.33 2.95
C SER A 90 -12.33 -5.20 4.41
N GLY A 91 -12.78 -6.31 5.03
CA GLY A 91 -13.29 -6.35 6.39
C GLY A 91 -12.22 -6.28 7.48
N ALA A 92 -10.99 -6.70 7.15
CA ALA A 92 -9.83 -6.59 8.04
C ALA A 92 -9.29 -5.14 8.15
N GLY A 93 -9.86 -4.21 7.36
CA GLY A 93 -9.50 -2.79 7.40
C GLY A 93 -8.13 -2.47 6.80
N GLN A 94 -7.52 -3.38 6.03
CA GLN A 94 -6.22 -3.15 5.38
C GLN A 94 -6.30 -2.13 4.25
N TRP A 95 -7.47 -2.02 3.63
CA TRP A 95 -7.77 -1.05 2.58
C TRP A 95 -9.23 -0.61 2.67
N GLN A 96 -9.53 0.56 2.11
CA GLN A 96 -10.88 1.08 1.97
C GLN A 96 -11.07 1.73 0.59
N TYR A 97 -12.28 1.63 0.06
CA TYR A 97 -12.67 2.42 -1.11
C TYR A 97 -13.09 3.83 -0.68
N GLN A 98 -12.46 4.84 -1.28
CA GLN A 98 -12.81 6.25 -1.10
C GLN A 98 -13.57 6.75 -2.33
N ALA A 99 -14.90 6.78 -2.23
CA ALA A 99 -15.78 7.19 -3.34
C ALA A 99 -15.48 8.60 -3.85
N GLY A 100 -15.11 9.54 -2.97
CA GLY A 100 -14.81 10.93 -3.36
C GLY A 100 -13.65 11.08 -4.34
N ASP A 101 -12.64 10.19 -4.25
CA ASP A 101 -11.45 10.21 -5.10
C ASP A 101 -11.44 9.06 -6.13
N ASN A 102 -12.50 8.24 -6.16
CA ASN A 102 -12.55 6.97 -6.86
C ASN A 102 -11.26 6.14 -6.68
N ALA A 103 -10.85 5.92 -5.43
CA ALA A 103 -9.54 5.35 -5.13
C ALA A 103 -9.58 4.25 -4.07
N ILE A 104 -8.65 3.32 -4.15
CA ILE A 104 -8.33 2.40 -3.05
C ILE A 104 -7.28 3.07 -2.18
N PHE A 105 -7.58 3.15 -0.89
CA PHE A 105 -6.69 3.70 0.12
C PHE A 105 -6.30 2.62 1.12
N PHE A 106 -5.00 2.33 1.20
CA PHE A 106 -4.43 1.46 2.23
C PHE A 106 -4.36 2.22 3.56
N GLN A 107 -4.96 1.67 4.60
CA GLN A 107 -5.10 2.31 5.91
C GLN A 107 -4.54 1.44 7.04
N GLY A 108 -4.39 2.06 8.21
CA GLY A 108 -3.76 1.42 9.37
C GLY A 108 -2.28 1.16 9.13
N GLU A 109 -1.80 0.00 9.61
CA GLU A 109 -0.39 -0.41 9.55
C GLU A 109 -0.04 -1.18 8.28
N TYR A 110 -1.04 -1.61 7.50
CA TYR A 110 -0.77 -2.36 6.29
C TYR A 110 -0.39 -1.42 5.14
N LEU A 111 0.85 -1.57 4.68
CA LEU A 111 1.36 -0.94 3.47
C LEU A 111 1.83 -2.05 2.53
N PRO A 112 1.43 -2.04 1.24
CA PRO A 112 2.00 -2.94 0.26
C PRO A 112 3.54 -2.87 0.31
N PRO A 113 4.25 -4.01 0.26
CA PRO A 113 5.70 -4.01 0.28
C PRO A 113 6.29 -3.17 -0.86
N PRO A 114 7.48 -2.55 -0.67
CA PRO A 114 8.14 -1.81 -1.74
C PRO A 114 8.31 -2.66 -3.01
N GLY A 115 7.97 -2.10 -4.16
CA GLY A 115 8.04 -2.79 -5.45
C GLY A 115 6.92 -3.83 -5.67
N ALA A 116 6.04 -4.05 -4.70
CA ALA A 116 4.86 -4.87 -4.91
C ALA A 116 3.92 -4.22 -5.95
N THR A 117 3.17 -5.06 -6.63
CA THR A 117 2.13 -4.64 -7.55
C THR A 117 0.77 -4.83 -6.89
N VAL A 118 -0.03 -3.78 -6.94
CA VAL A 118 -1.41 -3.79 -6.48
C VAL A 118 -2.30 -3.96 -7.70
N GLU A 119 -3.12 -5.02 -7.70
CA GLU A 119 -4.16 -5.26 -8.69
C GLU A 119 -5.52 -5.08 -8.04
N VAL A 120 -6.41 -4.37 -8.72
CA VAL A 120 -7.78 -4.17 -8.25
C VAL A 120 -8.72 -4.64 -9.35
N LEU A 121 -9.54 -5.65 -9.03
CA LEU A 121 -10.59 -6.13 -9.91
C LEU A 121 -11.94 -5.66 -9.39
N TYR A 122 -12.80 -5.27 -10.31
CA TYR A 122 -14.15 -4.83 -10.04
C TYR A 122 -14.97 -4.88 -11.32
N GLU A 123 -16.26 -5.05 -11.16
CA GLU A 123 -17.23 -4.74 -12.20
C GLU A 123 -17.44 -3.23 -12.23
N ARG A 124 -17.61 -2.66 -13.43
CA ARG A 124 -17.87 -1.23 -13.56
C ARG A 124 -19.30 -0.94 -13.11
N GLY A 125 -19.45 0.02 -12.20
CA GLY A 125 -20.74 0.59 -11.88
C GLY A 125 -21.26 1.43 -13.04
N SER A 126 -22.56 1.32 -13.33
CA SER A 126 -23.25 2.28 -14.19
C SER A 126 -23.22 3.65 -13.51
N ALA A 127 -22.59 4.64 -14.16
CA ALA A 127 -22.59 6.04 -13.73
C ALA A 127 -24.00 6.63 -13.72
#